data_AF-X0XFB5-F1
#
_entry.id   AF-X0XFB5-F1
#
_cell.length_a   1.000
_cell.length_b   1.000
_cell.length_c   1.000
_cell.angle_alpha   90.00
_cell.angle_beta   90.00
_cell.angle_gamma   90.00
#
_symmetry.space_group_name_H-M   'P 1'
#
loop_
_entity.id
_entity.type
_entity.pdbx_description
1 polymer ?
#
loop_
_entity_poly.entity_id
_entity_poly.type
_entity_poly.pdbx_seq_one_letter_code
_entity_poly.pdbx_strand_id
1 'polypeptide(L)'
;IFDRSELRAMRDGVREFKAEREREIAGMHEENVDDFLACIECQPFSQGHVCIITLDHPPMCGRDPGQVRAGAIFGAPWHPYRRRAQDAEQLREVIPKGRCLDAERGEYSGVNEAVRRLSGGKVQRVFLHSLNDYPGTSCGCFRCVGFRIEGYGVGVMISGWKGRAPNGETWDTLANRASGKQADGVAGFRPPYLRSPKFLQADGGLDSIVWLNQDLLDQVGDLFRADRLPSTENDAATLE
;
A
#
# COMPACT_ATOMS: atom_id res chain seq x y z
N ILE A 1 -21.75 -27.45 -8.86
CA ILE A 1 -23.14 -27.66 -9.35
C ILE A 1 -23.12 -27.48 -10.86
N PHE A 2 -23.40 -28.53 -11.62
CA PHE A 2 -23.39 -28.47 -13.10
C PHE A 2 -24.81 -28.39 -13.70
N ASP A 3 -25.86 -28.55 -12.89
CA ASP A 3 -27.24 -28.36 -13.30
C ASP A 3 -27.57 -26.85 -13.42
N ARG A 4 -28.06 -26.44 -14.58
CA ARG A 4 -28.37 -25.03 -14.88
C ARG A 4 -29.61 -24.52 -14.14
N SER A 5 -30.58 -25.37 -13.86
CA SER A 5 -31.79 -24.99 -13.12
C SER A 5 -31.48 -24.77 -11.64
N GLU A 6 -30.64 -25.63 -11.06
CA GLU A 6 -30.16 -25.51 -9.69
C GLU A 6 -29.29 -24.25 -9.52
N LEU A 7 -28.36 -23.98 -10.45
CA LEU A 7 -27.57 -22.74 -10.44
C LEU A 7 -28.44 -21.48 -10.51
N ARG A 8 -29.52 -21.50 -11.31
CA ARG A 8 -30.44 -20.35 -11.41
C ARG A 8 -31.23 -20.16 -10.11
N ALA A 9 -31.69 -21.24 -9.49
CA ALA A 9 -32.41 -21.18 -8.22
C ALA A 9 -31.54 -20.62 -7.09
N MET A 10 -30.24 -20.91 -7.08
CA MET A 10 -29.31 -20.40 -6.07
C MET A 10 -28.81 -18.98 -6.34
N ARG A 11 -29.01 -18.43 -7.55
CA ARG A 11 -28.39 -17.18 -7.99
C ARG A 11 -28.66 -16.02 -7.04
N ASP A 12 -29.90 -15.87 -6.61
CA ASP A 12 -30.32 -14.71 -5.85
C ASP A 12 -29.79 -14.79 -4.41
N GLY A 13 -29.79 -15.99 -3.80
CA GLY A 13 -29.14 -16.23 -2.50
C GLY A 13 -27.61 -16.02 -2.55
N VAL A 14 -26.93 -16.46 -3.62
CA VAL A 14 -25.50 -16.18 -3.81
C VAL A 14 -25.22 -14.68 -3.97
N ARG A 15 -26.10 -13.94 -4.65
CA ARG A 15 -25.98 -12.48 -4.80
C ARG A 15 -26.15 -11.78 -3.45
N GLU A 16 -27.14 -12.18 -2.68
CA GLU A 16 -27.37 -11.64 -1.34
C GLU A 16 -26.19 -11.89 -0.40
N PHE A 17 -25.69 -13.12 -0.36
CA PHE A 17 -24.50 -13.49 0.42
C PHE A 17 -23.25 -12.69 0.02
N LYS A 18 -23.03 -12.47 -1.29
CA LYS A 18 -21.92 -11.64 -1.77
C LYS A 18 -22.08 -10.19 -1.34
N ALA A 19 -23.27 -9.62 -1.51
CA ALA A 19 -23.55 -8.23 -1.15
C ALA A 19 -23.43 -7.98 0.36
N GLU A 20 -23.83 -8.95 1.19
CA GLU A 20 -23.64 -8.90 2.64
C GLU A 20 -22.15 -8.83 3.00
N ARG A 21 -21.33 -9.74 2.46
CA ARG A 21 -19.88 -9.74 2.70
C ARG A 21 -19.18 -8.49 2.18
N GLU A 22 -19.61 -7.98 1.02
CA GLU A 22 -19.08 -6.73 0.48
C GLU A 22 -19.37 -5.55 1.43
N ARG A 23 -20.57 -5.50 2.03
CA ARG A 23 -20.89 -4.48 3.05
C ARG A 23 -20.06 -4.63 4.32
N GLU A 24 -19.86 -5.86 4.80
CA GLU A 24 -19.00 -6.12 5.96
C GLU A 24 -17.57 -5.66 5.70
N ILE A 25 -16.96 -6.09 4.59
CA ILE A 25 -15.58 -5.73 4.22
C ILE A 25 -15.46 -4.22 4.02
N ALA A 26 -16.43 -3.58 3.39
CA ALA A 26 -16.44 -2.13 3.20
C ALA A 26 -16.52 -1.34 4.51
N GLY A 27 -17.07 -1.93 5.58
CA GLY A 27 -17.13 -1.33 6.91
C GLY A 27 -15.92 -1.64 7.80
N MET A 28 -14.98 -2.48 7.35
CA MET A 28 -13.79 -2.83 8.12
C MET A 28 -12.70 -1.77 7.91
N HIS A 29 -12.35 -1.09 8.99
CA HIS A 29 -11.31 -0.06 9.05
C HIS A 29 -10.31 -0.36 10.16
N GLU A 30 -9.15 0.27 10.10
CA GLU A 30 -8.11 0.09 11.11
C GLU A 30 -8.58 0.36 12.56
N GLU A 31 -9.57 1.22 12.74
CA GLU A 31 -10.17 1.52 14.04
C GLU A 31 -10.94 0.34 14.64
N ASN A 32 -11.59 -0.48 13.81
CA ASN A 32 -12.57 -1.49 14.24
C ASN A 32 -12.14 -2.95 14.03
N VAL A 33 -10.89 -3.18 13.61
CA VAL A 33 -10.28 -4.51 13.52
C VAL A 33 -9.17 -4.70 14.56
N ASP A 34 -8.94 -5.93 15.02
CA ASP A 34 -7.92 -6.24 16.04
C ASP A 34 -6.59 -6.74 15.45
N ASP A 35 -6.62 -7.19 14.19
CA ASP A 35 -5.50 -7.81 13.50
C ASP A 35 -5.22 -7.16 12.13
N PHE A 36 -3.94 -7.10 11.78
CA PHE A 36 -3.45 -6.74 10.46
C PHE A 36 -2.71 -7.92 9.83
N LEU A 37 -2.25 -7.74 8.59
CA LEU A 37 -1.45 -8.73 7.89
C LEU A 37 -0.03 -8.22 7.69
N ALA A 38 0.94 -9.10 7.87
CA ALA A 38 2.33 -8.87 7.46
C ALA A 38 2.71 -9.84 6.34
N CYS A 39 3.43 -9.35 5.34
CA CYS A 39 3.91 -10.16 4.22
C CYS A 39 5.39 -9.90 3.95
N ILE A 40 6.17 -10.98 3.83
CA ILE A 40 7.62 -10.96 3.56
C ILE A 40 7.97 -11.65 2.24
N GLU A 41 7.00 -11.92 1.37
CA GLU A 41 7.22 -12.62 0.09
C GLU A 41 8.27 -11.96 -0.81
N CYS A 42 8.40 -10.64 -0.77
CA CYS A 42 9.34 -9.91 -1.60
C CYS A 42 10.76 -9.85 -1.01
N GLN A 43 10.99 -10.40 0.19
CA GLN A 43 12.31 -10.41 0.80
C GLN A 43 13.43 -11.10 0.00
N PRO A 44 13.17 -12.09 -0.89
CA PRO A 44 14.18 -12.61 -1.80
C PRO A 44 14.93 -11.54 -2.60
N PHE A 45 14.26 -10.44 -2.95
CA PHE A 45 14.82 -9.35 -3.76
C PHE A 45 14.97 -8.03 -2.97
N SER A 46 14.28 -7.89 -1.84
CA SER A 46 14.25 -6.69 -1.02
C SER A 46 14.47 -7.05 0.46
N GLN A 47 15.73 -7.24 0.86
CA GLN A 47 16.05 -7.78 2.17
C GLN A 47 15.62 -6.85 3.31
N GLY A 48 14.82 -7.36 4.25
CA GLY A 48 14.29 -6.57 5.37
C GLY A 48 12.99 -5.84 5.06
N HIS A 49 12.48 -5.93 3.83
CA HIS A 49 11.15 -5.43 3.50
C HIS A 49 10.07 -6.23 4.24
N VAL A 50 9.11 -5.53 4.81
CA VAL A 50 7.91 -6.08 5.43
C VAL A 50 6.74 -5.24 4.93
N CYS A 51 5.81 -5.87 4.22
CA CYS A 51 4.57 -5.21 3.80
C CYS A 51 3.54 -5.39 4.90
N ILE A 52 3.17 -4.31 5.57
CA ILE A 52 2.03 -4.27 6.47
C ILE A 52 0.80 -3.95 5.64
N ILE A 53 -0.27 -4.72 5.84
CA ILE A 53 -1.45 -4.69 4.98
C ILE A 53 -2.66 -4.57 5.89
N THR A 54 -3.44 -3.53 5.61
CA THR A 54 -4.79 -3.31 6.16
C THR A 54 -5.75 -3.16 4.98
N LEU A 55 -7.05 -3.02 5.23
CA LEU A 55 -7.99 -2.71 4.14
C LEU A 55 -7.86 -1.26 3.68
N ASP A 56 -7.53 -0.36 4.61
CA ASP A 56 -7.27 1.05 4.30
C ASP A 56 -5.86 1.29 3.72
N HIS A 57 -4.92 0.37 3.93
CA HIS A 57 -3.56 0.39 3.36
C HIS A 57 -3.30 -0.92 2.60
N PRO A 58 -3.83 -1.03 1.36
CA PRO A 58 -3.77 -2.27 0.58
C PRO A 58 -2.33 -2.60 0.14
N PRO A 59 -2.03 -3.87 -0.15
CA PRO A 59 -0.68 -4.28 -0.51
C PRO A 59 -0.20 -3.58 -1.78
N MET A 60 1.04 -3.09 -1.76
CA MET A 60 1.65 -2.43 -2.90
C MET A 60 1.85 -3.36 -4.12
N CYS A 61 1.76 -4.68 -3.95
CA CYS A 61 1.74 -5.64 -5.05
C CYS A 61 0.34 -5.90 -5.63
N GLY A 62 -0.70 -5.26 -5.08
CA GLY A 62 -2.10 -5.38 -5.50
C GLY A 62 -2.66 -6.79 -5.40
N ARG A 63 -2.03 -7.66 -4.60
CA ARG A 63 -2.63 -8.95 -4.24
C ARG A 63 -3.91 -8.68 -3.45
N ASP A 64 -4.91 -9.53 -3.64
CA ASP A 64 -6.11 -9.47 -2.83
C ASP A 64 -5.77 -9.67 -1.34
N PRO A 65 -6.16 -8.75 -0.42
CA PRO A 65 -5.92 -8.93 1.01
C PRO A 65 -6.52 -10.23 1.57
N GLY A 66 -7.65 -10.70 1.03
CA GLY A 66 -8.26 -11.98 1.39
C GLY A 66 -7.35 -13.16 1.06
N GLN A 67 -6.68 -13.15 -0.09
CA GLN A 67 -5.67 -14.15 -0.44
C GLN A 67 -4.44 -14.09 0.47
N VAL A 68 -4.01 -12.89 0.87
CA VAL A 68 -2.91 -12.74 1.85
C VAL A 68 -3.32 -13.35 3.18
N ARG A 69 -4.53 -13.04 3.67
CA ARG A 69 -5.08 -13.57 4.92
C ARG A 69 -5.23 -15.08 4.87
N ALA A 70 -5.78 -15.64 3.79
CA ALA A 70 -5.88 -17.08 3.61
C ALA A 70 -4.49 -17.75 3.64
N GLY A 71 -3.49 -17.16 2.97
CA GLY A 71 -2.12 -17.64 3.02
C GLY A 71 -1.46 -17.53 4.40
N ALA A 72 -1.91 -16.60 5.24
CA ALA A 72 -1.47 -16.44 6.62
C ALA A 72 -2.18 -17.42 7.60
N ILE A 73 -3.43 -17.79 7.33
CA ILE A 73 -4.20 -18.71 8.20
C ILE A 73 -3.91 -20.17 7.85
N PHE A 74 -3.99 -20.52 6.57
CA PHE A 74 -3.89 -21.91 6.11
C PHE A 74 -2.45 -22.33 5.77
N GLY A 75 -1.52 -21.38 5.77
CA GLY A 75 -0.13 -21.61 5.42
C GLY A 75 0.04 -21.77 3.90
N ALA A 76 0.73 -20.80 3.29
CA ALA A 76 1.19 -20.91 1.90
C ALA A 76 2.71 -20.68 1.86
N PRO A 77 3.51 -21.69 2.24
CA PRO A 77 4.97 -21.57 2.37
C PRO A 77 5.68 -21.53 1.02
N TRP A 78 5.03 -21.99 -0.04
CA TRP A 78 5.64 -22.05 -1.36
C TRP A 78 5.72 -20.66 -2.02
N HIS A 79 6.92 -20.27 -2.42
CA HIS A 79 7.19 -19.09 -3.24
C HIS A 79 8.37 -19.43 -4.17
N PRO A 80 8.26 -19.19 -5.49
CA PRO A 80 9.23 -19.71 -6.47
C PRO A 80 10.64 -19.14 -6.30
N TYR A 81 10.75 -17.95 -5.71
CA TYR A 81 12.02 -17.27 -5.49
C TYR A 81 12.48 -17.30 -4.02
N ARG A 82 11.88 -18.16 -3.20
CA ARG A 82 12.23 -18.26 -1.77
C ARG A 82 13.70 -18.61 -1.61
N ARG A 83 14.40 -17.91 -0.71
CA ARG A 83 15.79 -18.27 -0.35
C ARG A 83 15.77 -19.45 0.62
N ARG A 84 16.80 -20.31 0.57
CA ARG A 84 16.95 -21.44 1.51
C ARG A 84 16.84 -21.03 2.99
N ALA A 85 17.37 -19.86 3.34
CA ALA A 85 17.25 -19.31 4.70
C ALA A 85 15.81 -19.12 5.18
N GLN A 86 14.85 -19.06 4.25
CA GLN A 86 13.44 -18.82 4.54
C GLN A 86 12.61 -20.09 4.51
N ASP A 87 13.17 -21.28 4.29
CA ASP A 87 12.39 -22.52 4.03
C ASP A 87 11.42 -22.88 5.17
N ALA A 88 11.75 -22.49 6.40
CA ALA A 88 10.89 -22.67 7.58
C ALA A 88 10.04 -21.43 7.92
N GLU A 89 10.25 -20.28 7.28
CA GLU A 89 9.56 -19.02 7.62
C GLU A 89 8.15 -18.96 7.02
N GLN A 90 7.16 -18.60 7.84
CA GLN A 90 5.86 -18.27 7.30
C GLN A 90 5.92 -16.93 6.55
N LEU A 91 5.64 -16.95 5.24
CA LEU A 91 5.80 -15.75 4.40
C LEU A 91 4.73 -14.67 4.63
N ARG A 92 3.64 -15.03 5.30
CA ARG A 92 2.49 -14.17 5.57
C ARG A 92 1.97 -14.48 6.97
N GLU A 93 1.77 -13.47 7.79
CA GLU A 93 1.32 -13.63 9.17
C GLU A 93 0.11 -12.73 9.45
N VAL A 94 -0.83 -13.23 10.24
CA VAL A 94 -1.79 -12.38 10.94
C VAL A 94 -1.08 -11.84 12.17
N ILE A 95 -1.00 -10.52 12.29
CA ILE A 95 -0.31 -9.85 13.39
C ILE A 95 -1.32 -9.09 14.25
N PRO A 96 -1.19 -9.09 15.58
CA PRO A 96 -2.04 -8.26 16.43
C PRO A 96 -1.74 -6.78 16.15
N LYS A 97 -2.78 -5.95 16.02
CA LYS A 97 -2.66 -4.49 15.90
C LYS A 97 -1.90 -3.90 17.10
N GLY A 98 -2.24 -4.36 18.29
CA GLY A 98 -1.70 -3.84 19.54
C GLY A 98 -2.27 -2.44 19.87
N ARG A 99 -1.52 -1.65 20.65
CA ARG A 99 -1.95 -0.28 21.00
C ARG A 99 -1.75 0.65 19.81
N CYS A 100 -2.75 1.47 19.51
CA CYS A 100 -2.58 2.63 18.63
C CYS A 100 -1.71 3.66 19.37
N LEU A 101 -0.57 4.00 18.79
CA LEU A 101 0.39 4.97 19.32
C LEU A 101 0.19 6.35 18.68
N ASP A 102 -0.16 6.36 17.38
CA ASP A 102 -0.47 7.56 16.61
C ASP A 102 -1.51 7.20 15.54
N ALA A 103 -2.75 7.61 15.72
CA ALA A 103 -3.86 7.28 14.81
C ALA A 103 -3.77 8.02 13.48
N GLU A 104 -3.12 9.19 13.45
CA GLU A 104 -2.98 10.02 12.25
C GLU A 104 -1.87 9.45 11.36
N ARG A 105 -0.72 9.11 11.93
CA ARG A 105 0.37 8.48 11.18
C ARG A 105 0.17 6.98 10.92
N GLY A 106 -0.76 6.36 11.64
CA GLY A 106 -0.97 4.90 11.60
C GLY A 106 0.16 4.14 12.29
N GLU A 107 0.64 4.62 13.44
CA GLU A 107 1.64 3.91 14.24
C GLU A 107 0.95 3.02 15.27
N TYR A 108 1.30 1.73 15.25
CA TYR A 108 0.76 0.73 16.18
C TYR A 108 1.89 -0.10 16.80
N SER A 109 1.75 -0.42 18.09
CA SER A 109 2.79 -1.14 18.81
C SER A 109 3.02 -2.55 18.26
N GLY A 110 1.94 -3.26 17.89
CA GLY A 110 2.04 -4.61 17.33
C GLY A 110 2.64 -4.62 15.93
N VAL A 111 2.36 -3.58 15.14
CA VAL A 111 3.02 -3.35 13.85
C VAL A 111 4.52 -3.13 14.02
N ASN A 112 4.93 -2.25 14.95
CA ASN A 112 6.33 -1.97 15.23
C ASN A 112 7.10 -3.22 15.72
N GLU A 113 6.46 -4.08 16.52
CA GLU A 113 7.02 -5.37 16.92
C GLU A 113 7.17 -6.32 15.73
N ALA A 114 6.14 -6.45 14.91
CA ALA A 114 6.14 -7.32 13.74
C ALA A 114 7.21 -6.92 12.72
N VAL A 115 7.30 -5.63 12.36
CA VAL A 115 8.32 -5.16 11.40
C VAL A 115 9.74 -5.35 11.94
N ARG A 116 9.96 -5.14 13.24
CA ARG A 116 11.27 -5.38 13.88
C ARG A 116 11.68 -6.85 13.78
N ARG A 117 10.77 -7.76 14.13
CA ARG A 117 11.02 -9.20 14.05
C ARG A 117 11.25 -9.66 12.60
N LEU A 118 10.33 -9.32 11.70
CA LEU A 118 10.31 -9.81 10.33
C LEU A 118 11.37 -9.18 9.42
N SER A 119 11.86 -7.98 9.76
CA SER A 119 12.96 -7.33 9.02
C SER A 119 14.36 -7.74 9.51
N GLY A 120 14.45 -8.58 10.55
CA GLY A 120 15.71 -8.89 11.23
C GLY A 120 16.30 -7.67 11.96
N GLY A 121 15.45 -6.79 12.49
CA GLY A 121 15.84 -5.58 13.20
C GLY A 121 16.23 -4.39 12.31
N LYS A 122 16.15 -4.50 10.98
CA LYS A 122 16.48 -3.40 10.06
C LYS A 122 15.47 -2.25 10.11
N VAL A 123 14.20 -2.57 10.37
CA VAL A 123 13.11 -1.60 10.52
C VAL A 123 12.60 -1.66 11.94
N GLN A 124 12.57 -0.53 12.63
CA GLN A 124 12.27 -0.47 14.05
C GLN A 124 10.83 0.01 14.33
N ARG A 125 10.30 0.82 13.43
CA ARG A 125 8.99 1.47 13.48
C ARG A 125 8.50 1.84 12.10
N VAL A 126 7.19 1.93 11.90
CA VAL A 126 6.57 2.32 10.62
C VAL A 126 5.34 3.19 10.86
N PHE A 127 5.18 4.22 10.02
CA PHE A 127 3.96 4.99 9.81
C PHE A 127 3.28 4.50 8.53
N LEU A 128 2.05 4.01 8.64
CA LEU A 128 1.29 3.50 7.49
C LEU A 128 0.77 4.62 6.58
N HIS A 129 0.55 5.81 7.15
CA HIS A 129 -0.15 6.91 6.48
C HIS A 129 0.66 8.21 6.45
N SER A 130 1.99 8.10 6.40
CA SER A 130 2.89 9.25 6.20
C SER A 130 4.10 8.84 5.38
N LEU A 131 4.57 9.76 4.54
CA LEU A 131 5.88 9.71 3.90
C LEU A 131 6.98 10.22 4.82
N ASN A 132 6.63 10.95 5.88
CA ASN A 132 7.57 11.64 6.74
C ASN A 132 8.11 10.72 7.85
N ASP A 133 9.39 10.88 8.15
CA ASP A 133 10.17 10.17 9.18
C ASP A 133 10.29 8.66 8.93
N TYR A 134 9.23 7.90 9.18
CA TYR A 134 9.27 6.43 9.22
C TYR A 134 8.29 5.76 8.25
N PRO A 135 8.33 6.08 6.94
CA PRO A 135 7.45 5.44 5.98
C PRO A 135 7.70 3.93 5.90
N GLY A 136 6.70 3.19 5.41
CA GLY A 136 6.87 1.77 5.09
C GLY A 136 7.94 1.53 4.03
N THR A 137 8.73 0.47 4.19
CA THR A 137 9.67 0.02 3.14
C THR A 137 8.94 -0.46 1.88
N SER A 138 9.55 -0.36 0.70
CA SER A 138 8.94 -0.84 -0.55
C SER A 138 9.69 -2.01 -1.21
N CYS A 139 8.99 -2.90 -1.91
CA CYS A 139 9.56 -4.10 -2.57
C CYS A 139 10.11 -3.85 -4.00
N GLY A 140 9.66 -2.80 -4.68
CA GLY A 140 9.82 -2.60 -6.14
C GLY A 140 8.62 -3.08 -6.98
N CYS A 141 7.65 -3.75 -6.36
CA CYS A 141 6.44 -4.29 -6.97
C CYS A 141 5.23 -3.32 -6.97
N PHE A 142 5.46 -2.11 -6.47
CA PHE A 142 4.52 -0.99 -6.45
C PHE A 142 4.26 -0.43 -7.84
N ARG A 143 3.11 0.22 -8.02
CA ARG A 143 2.67 0.79 -9.31
C ARG A 143 2.70 2.30 -9.34
N CYS A 144 2.77 2.92 -8.16
CA CYS A 144 2.99 4.34 -7.96
C CYS A 144 4.08 4.54 -6.92
N VAL A 145 4.79 5.66 -7.00
CA VAL A 145 5.67 6.15 -5.94
C VAL A 145 5.18 7.55 -5.54
N GLY A 146 4.92 7.72 -4.24
CA GLY A 146 4.70 9.04 -3.64
C GLY A 146 6.04 9.57 -3.14
N PHE A 147 6.27 10.86 -3.36
CA PHE A 147 7.50 11.52 -2.93
C PHE A 147 7.22 12.94 -2.46
N ARG A 148 7.98 13.40 -1.48
CA ARG A 148 7.88 14.77 -0.97
C ARG A 148 8.51 15.75 -1.97
N ILE A 149 7.81 16.82 -2.27
CA ILE A 149 8.29 18.01 -2.96
C ILE A 149 8.44 19.10 -1.91
N GLU A 150 9.68 19.31 -1.47
CA GLU A 150 10.04 20.20 -0.35
C GLU A 150 9.42 21.59 -0.50
N GLY A 151 8.59 21.99 0.47
CA GLY A 151 7.90 23.29 0.48
C GLY A 151 6.60 23.37 -0.32
N TYR A 152 6.24 22.33 -1.09
CA TYR A 152 5.02 22.35 -1.93
C TYR A 152 4.00 21.28 -1.51
N GLY A 153 4.42 20.04 -1.30
CA GLY A 153 3.50 18.94 -0.99
C GLY A 153 4.01 17.59 -1.46
N VAL A 154 3.10 16.76 -1.99
CA VAL A 154 3.40 15.40 -2.47
C VAL A 154 3.31 15.34 -3.99
N GLY A 155 4.33 14.74 -4.60
CA GLY A 155 4.31 14.27 -5.97
C GLY A 155 3.94 12.79 -6.04
N VAL A 156 3.21 12.37 -7.08
CA VAL A 156 2.93 10.95 -7.34
C VAL A 156 3.27 10.58 -8.78
N MET A 157 4.01 9.49 -8.96
CA MET A 157 4.44 9.04 -10.28
C MET A 157 4.05 7.59 -10.54
N ILE A 158 3.53 7.29 -11.72
CA ILE A 158 3.20 5.93 -12.15
C ILE A 158 4.45 5.16 -12.60
N SER A 159 4.40 3.85 -12.42
CA SER A 159 5.50 2.94 -12.73
C SER A 159 6.00 3.04 -14.16
N GLY A 160 7.31 3.29 -14.28
CA GLY A 160 8.03 3.27 -15.55
C GLY A 160 7.89 4.55 -16.37
N TRP A 161 7.25 5.60 -15.85
CA TRP A 161 7.17 6.89 -16.51
C TRP A 161 8.57 7.43 -16.83
N LYS A 162 8.75 7.97 -18.04
CA LYS A 162 10.07 8.34 -18.60
C LYS A 162 10.39 9.84 -18.50
N GLY A 163 9.47 10.63 -17.97
CA GLY A 163 9.66 12.06 -17.76
C GLY A 163 10.41 12.40 -16.48
N ARG A 164 10.35 13.68 -16.12
CA ARG A 164 10.97 14.27 -14.92
C ARG A 164 9.95 15.14 -14.20
N ALA A 165 9.84 14.99 -12.88
CA ALA A 165 9.01 15.84 -12.04
C ALA A 165 9.63 17.25 -11.87
N PRO A 166 8.86 18.26 -11.43
CA PRO A 166 9.33 19.64 -11.27
C PRO A 166 10.58 19.82 -10.40
N ASN A 167 10.74 18.97 -9.36
CA ASN A 167 11.92 18.95 -8.49
C ASN A 167 13.10 18.14 -9.06
N GLY A 168 13.01 17.71 -10.32
CA GLY A 168 14.04 16.96 -11.00
C GLY A 168 13.99 15.44 -10.79
N GLU A 169 13.05 14.92 -10.01
CA GLU A 169 12.96 13.48 -9.73
C GLU A 169 12.52 12.67 -10.95
N THR A 170 12.99 11.43 -11.03
CA THR A 170 12.60 10.46 -12.07
C THR A 170 12.11 9.17 -11.44
N TRP A 171 11.36 8.36 -12.18
CA TRP A 171 10.87 7.07 -11.70
C TRP A 171 12.00 6.19 -11.17
N ASP A 172 13.08 6.04 -11.96
CA ASP A 172 14.19 5.14 -11.60
C ASP A 172 14.91 5.62 -10.33
N THR A 173 15.09 6.93 -10.15
CA THR A 173 15.67 7.50 -8.91
C THR A 173 14.79 7.19 -7.71
N LEU A 174 13.50 7.50 -7.79
CA LEU A 174 12.54 7.34 -6.69
C LEU A 174 12.33 5.86 -6.34
N ALA A 175 12.19 5.00 -7.35
CA ALA A 175 11.98 3.58 -7.15
C ALA A 175 13.19 2.93 -6.46
N ASN A 176 14.41 3.32 -6.83
CA ASN A 176 15.63 2.87 -6.16
C ASN A 176 15.73 3.39 -4.72
N ARG A 177 15.28 4.62 -4.45
CA ARG A 177 15.28 5.20 -3.10
C ARG A 177 14.29 4.49 -2.18
N ALA A 178 13.10 4.16 -2.68
CA ALA A 178 12.05 3.48 -1.91
C ALA A 178 12.31 1.96 -1.71
N SER A 179 13.05 1.32 -2.62
CA SER A 179 13.19 -0.14 -2.63
C SER A 179 14.12 -0.66 -1.53
N GLY A 180 13.56 -1.49 -0.64
CA GLY A 180 14.26 -2.27 0.38
C GLY A 180 14.83 -1.48 1.55
N LYS A 181 14.51 -0.18 1.63
CA LYS A 181 14.93 0.71 2.70
C LYS A 181 13.75 1.54 3.18
N GLN A 182 13.81 1.93 4.45
CA GLN A 182 12.95 2.98 4.96
C GLN A 182 13.60 4.30 4.56
N ALA A 183 12.95 5.05 3.68
CA ALA A 183 13.48 6.27 3.11
C ALA A 183 12.48 7.40 3.35
N ASP A 184 12.84 8.33 4.23
CA ASP A 184 12.02 9.52 4.50
C ASP A 184 11.67 10.26 3.20
N GLY A 185 10.41 10.70 3.11
CA GLY A 185 9.87 11.44 1.99
C GLY A 185 9.59 10.60 0.74
N VAL A 186 9.67 9.25 0.78
CA VAL A 186 9.32 8.42 -0.38
C VAL A 186 8.75 7.05 0.01
N ALA A 187 7.65 6.65 -0.64
CA ALA A 187 7.09 5.31 -0.48
C ALA A 187 6.36 4.83 -1.73
N GLY A 188 6.44 3.54 -2.00
CA GLY A 188 5.72 2.87 -3.08
C GLY A 188 4.36 2.38 -2.64
N PHE A 189 3.34 2.54 -3.50
CA PHE A 189 1.99 2.05 -3.28
C PHE A 189 1.30 1.67 -4.60
N ARG A 190 0.01 1.36 -4.55
CA ARG A 190 -0.82 1.10 -5.74
C ARG A 190 -1.96 2.11 -5.84
N PRO A 191 -2.46 2.39 -7.05
CA PRO A 191 -3.56 3.34 -7.27
C PRO A 191 -4.79 3.16 -6.35
N PRO A 192 -5.24 1.96 -5.96
CA PRO A 192 -6.35 1.83 -5.02
C PRO A 192 -6.12 2.50 -3.66
N TYR A 193 -4.87 2.64 -3.21
CA TYR A 193 -4.59 3.35 -1.96
C TYR A 193 -5.00 4.82 -2.03
N LEU A 194 -4.96 5.47 -3.20
CA LEU A 194 -5.44 6.85 -3.38
C LEU A 194 -6.94 7.02 -3.04
N ARG A 195 -7.72 5.93 -3.11
CA ARG A 195 -9.15 5.94 -2.76
C ARG A 195 -9.41 5.72 -1.27
N SER A 196 -8.38 5.35 -0.53
CA SER A 196 -8.51 5.10 0.90
C SER A 196 -8.70 6.42 1.64
N PRO A 197 -9.60 6.47 2.64
CA PRO A 197 -9.68 7.61 3.55
C PRO A 197 -8.39 7.80 4.37
N LYS A 198 -7.54 6.76 4.45
CA LYS A 198 -6.25 6.79 5.13
C LYS A 198 -5.07 7.12 4.22
N PHE A 199 -5.31 7.40 2.93
CA PHE A 199 -4.25 7.79 2.02
C PHE A 199 -3.48 8.98 2.59
N LEU A 200 -2.21 8.78 2.97
CA LEU A 200 -1.30 9.79 3.50
C LEU A 200 -1.96 10.82 4.43
N GLN A 201 -2.88 10.38 5.30
CA GLN A 201 -3.75 11.29 6.05
C GLN A 201 -2.94 12.25 6.94
N ALA A 202 -1.80 11.80 7.48
CA ALA A 202 -0.89 12.63 8.28
C ALA A 202 -0.15 13.70 7.47
N ASP A 203 -0.12 13.55 6.15
CA ASP A 203 0.51 14.48 5.23
C ASP A 203 -0.53 15.35 4.49
N GLY A 204 -1.81 15.26 4.84
CA GLY A 204 -2.91 16.01 4.21
C GLY A 204 -3.69 15.23 3.15
N GLY A 205 -3.42 13.94 2.98
CA GLY A 205 -4.13 13.04 2.08
C GLY A 205 -4.16 13.47 0.62
N LEU A 206 -5.31 13.33 -0.05
CA LEU A 206 -5.41 13.68 -1.48
C LEU A 206 -5.13 15.17 -1.74
N ASP A 207 -5.47 16.05 -0.79
CA ASP A 207 -5.24 17.49 -0.89
C ASP A 207 -3.75 17.87 -0.81
N SER A 208 -2.89 16.96 -0.33
CA SER A 208 -1.44 17.16 -0.30
C SER A 208 -0.77 16.90 -1.65
N ILE A 209 -1.47 16.23 -2.58
CA ILE A 209 -0.93 15.95 -3.90
C ILE A 209 -0.94 17.25 -4.72
N VAL A 210 0.25 17.77 -5.00
CA VAL A 210 0.43 18.98 -5.81
C VAL A 210 0.86 18.66 -7.24
N TRP A 211 1.39 17.47 -7.46
CA TRP A 211 1.86 17.05 -8.78
C TRP A 211 1.66 15.56 -9.03
N LEU A 212 1.26 15.19 -10.24
CA LEU A 212 1.35 13.82 -10.75
C LEU A 212 1.47 13.79 -12.26
N ASN A 213 2.03 12.71 -12.82
CA ASN A 213 2.16 12.61 -14.27
C ASN A 213 0.79 12.45 -14.96
N GLN A 214 0.62 12.99 -16.17
CA GLN A 214 -0.67 13.06 -16.88
C GLN A 214 -1.36 11.69 -17.01
N ASP A 215 -0.61 10.64 -17.38
CA ASP A 215 -1.19 9.29 -17.50
C ASP A 215 -1.85 8.79 -16.20
N LEU A 216 -1.34 9.22 -15.04
CA LEU A 216 -1.95 8.89 -13.75
C LEU A 216 -3.18 9.77 -13.50
N LEU A 217 -3.13 11.05 -13.86
CA LEU A 217 -4.26 11.97 -13.70
C LEU A 217 -5.47 11.49 -14.50
N ASP A 218 -5.25 10.99 -15.71
CA ASP A 218 -6.30 10.42 -16.54
C ASP A 218 -6.97 9.18 -15.91
N GLN A 219 -6.26 8.46 -15.04
CA GLN A 219 -6.76 7.24 -14.36
C GLN A 219 -7.46 7.51 -13.02
N VAL A 220 -7.08 8.60 -12.34
CA VAL A 220 -7.55 8.91 -10.97
C VAL A 220 -8.09 10.33 -10.81
N GLY A 221 -8.32 11.04 -11.91
CA GLY A 221 -8.84 12.40 -11.92
C GLY A 221 -10.21 12.53 -11.24
N ASP A 222 -10.99 11.44 -11.23
CA ASP A 222 -12.27 11.32 -10.53
C ASP A 222 -12.15 11.46 -9.01
N LEU A 223 -10.96 11.26 -8.45
CA LEU A 223 -10.70 11.36 -7.00
C LEU A 223 -10.47 12.80 -6.55
N PHE A 224 -10.11 13.68 -7.45
CA PHE A 224 -9.79 15.07 -7.13
C PHE A 224 -11.00 15.97 -7.34
N ARG A 225 -11.03 17.08 -6.61
CA ARG A 225 -12.04 18.11 -6.85
C ARG A 225 -11.77 18.78 -8.19
N ALA A 226 -12.81 19.01 -8.98
CA ALA A 226 -12.69 19.60 -10.32
C ALA A 226 -12.05 21.01 -10.32
N ASP A 227 -12.18 21.76 -9.23
CA ASP A 227 -11.58 23.09 -9.03
C ASP A 227 -10.15 23.05 -8.48
N ARG A 228 -9.63 21.85 -8.16
CA ARG A 228 -8.33 21.66 -7.51
C ARG A 228 -7.66 20.38 -8.01
N LEU A 229 -7.40 20.32 -9.30
CA LEU A 229 -6.59 19.27 -9.90
C LEU A 229 -5.09 19.53 -9.59
N PRO A 230 -4.31 18.48 -9.27
CA PRO A 230 -2.86 18.60 -9.18
C PRO A 230 -2.25 18.94 -10.55
N SER A 231 -1.08 19.61 -10.54
CA SER A 231 -0.34 19.90 -11.77
C SER A 231 0.26 18.64 -12.39
N THR A 232 0.49 18.70 -13.69
CA THR A 232 1.18 17.65 -14.46
C THR A 232 2.45 18.17 -15.10
N GLU A 233 3.19 17.30 -15.80
CA GLU A 233 4.31 17.69 -16.66
C GLU A 233 3.92 18.68 -17.77
N ASN A 234 2.63 18.80 -18.10
CA ASN A 234 2.13 19.76 -19.08
C ASN A 234 1.91 21.15 -18.49
N ASP A 235 1.74 21.25 -17.16
CA ASP A 235 1.46 22.49 -16.45
C ASP A 235 2.73 23.09 -15.83
N ALA A 236 3.60 22.23 -15.29
CA ALA A 236 4.82 22.63 -14.58
C ALA A 236 5.99 21.70 -14.91
N ALA A 237 7.04 22.27 -15.50
CA ALA A 237 8.32 21.59 -15.74
C ALA A 237 9.36 21.84 -14.64
N THR A 238 9.15 22.87 -13.82
CA THR A 238 10.04 23.36 -12.75
C THR A 238 9.24 23.75 -11.50
N LEU A 239 9.92 23.94 -10.37
CA LEU A 239 9.30 24.39 -9.11
C LEU A 239 8.97 25.90 -9.09
N GLU A 240 9.75 26.70 -9.82
CA GLU A 240 9.44 28.09 -10.16
C GLU A 240 8.36 28.15 -11.25
#